data_AF-A0AA42GJS4-F1
#
_entry.id   AF-A0AA42GJS4-F1
#
_cell.length_a   1.000
_cell.length_b   1.000
_cell.length_c   1.000
_cell.angle_alpha   90.00
_cell.angle_beta   90.00
_cell.angle_gamma   90.00
#
_symmetry.space_group_name_H-M   'P 1'
#
loop_
_entity.id
_entity.type
_entity.pdbx_description
1 polymer ?
#
loop_
_entity_poly.entity_id
_entity_poly.type
_entity_poly.pdbx_seq_one_letter_code
_entity_poly.pdbx_strand_id
1 'polypeptide(L)'
;MLLHRLFQALLIGTLSITSAQAAPALHPASQGVVLKTFEPAQQGNAPYRLDRDPQVRSAVEKLLGYGRASYIRDNTLVLEQVLESLNSSMDIVTAELPNGRRLIASENKMTGGYERAALLIEGRKLVAIGLVHGPCLPDEETQEVTCYYKEPAATLTIFLPAGTSRDSAQPLRDWADQLPPLLANLAEVRGSKDQVQQIAKVEYVEPDTDAPGWDGKELALPDVMLELLPKRAKLSTAMRDGVYVAPAPMAGDIFDTGWEEASGQPLRTAEVVLFSHASFDDLLEHYRQLAGDSEIVDDGQVAQWSGENAAGVFTVTLEDEQERGVRITLSVWPLNTPAS
;
A
#
# COMPACT_ATOMS: atom_id res chain seq x y z
N MET A 1 -48.99 6.35 -74.31
CA MET A 1 -48.56 7.66 -74.89
C MET A 1 -47.85 8.41 -73.78
N LEU A 2 -46.51 8.47 -73.83
CA LEU A 2 -45.74 9.62 -74.30
C LEU A 2 -46.05 10.90 -73.49
N LEU A 3 -45.12 11.70 -72.99
CA LEU A 3 -43.66 11.67 -72.85
C LEU A 3 -43.30 13.05 -72.19
N HIS A 4 -42.04 13.21 -71.77
CA HIS A 4 -41.33 14.48 -71.41
C HIS A 4 -41.42 14.96 -69.95
N ARG A 5 -40.35 14.78 -69.14
CA ARG A 5 -39.09 15.58 -69.05
C ARG A 5 -39.36 16.90 -68.29
N LEU A 6 -38.56 17.42 -67.35
CA LEU A 6 -37.25 17.16 -66.76
C LEU A 6 -37.09 18.19 -65.60
N PHE A 7 -35.98 18.10 -64.85
CA PHE A 7 -35.41 19.09 -63.90
C PHE A 7 -35.69 18.95 -62.40
N GLN A 8 -34.90 18.06 -61.79
CA GLN A 8 -33.95 18.32 -60.69
C GLN A 8 -34.11 19.61 -59.86
N ALA A 9 -34.33 19.43 -58.57
CA ALA A 9 -33.62 20.18 -57.53
C ALA A 9 -33.42 19.26 -56.31
N LEU A 10 -32.15 19.09 -55.99
CA LEU A 10 -31.57 18.23 -54.95
C LEU A 10 -31.63 18.96 -53.60
N LEU A 11 -32.26 18.38 -52.58
CA LEU A 11 -32.03 18.74 -51.18
C LEU A 11 -32.08 17.47 -50.33
N ILE A 12 -30.90 16.91 -50.09
CA ILE A 12 -30.67 15.79 -49.19
C ILE A 12 -30.59 16.38 -47.79
N GLY A 13 -31.69 16.30 -47.04
CA GLY A 13 -31.71 16.54 -45.60
C GLY A 13 -31.46 15.23 -44.86
N THR A 14 -30.21 14.94 -44.50
CA THR A 14 -29.86 13.84 -43.60
C THR A 14 -30.23 14.22 -42.17
N LEU A 15 -31.30 13.62 -41.64
CA LEU A 15 -31.58 13.58 -40.21
C LEU A 15 -30.65 12.55 -39.56
N SER A 16 -29.49 13.00 -39.08
CA SER A 16 -28.61 12.20 -38.23
C SER A 16 -29.18 12.16 -36.82
N ILE A 17 -29.75 11.01 -36.47
CA ILE A 17 -30.11 10.65 -35.10
C ILE A 17 -28.81 10.60 -34.28
N THR A 18 -28.61 11.57 -33.41
CA THR A 18 -27.48 11.59 -32.48
C THR A 18 -27.81 10.66 -31.33
N SER A 19 -27.46 9.38 -31.50
CA SER A 19 -27.37 8.44 -30.38
C SER A 19 -26.20 8.89 -29.51
N ALA A 20 -26.48 9.51 -28.37
CA ALA A 20 -25.48 9.71 -27.32
C ALA A 20 -25.10 8.34 -26.76
N GLN A 21 -24.13 7.67 -27.39
CA GLN A 21 -23.40 6.59 -26.77
C GLN A 21 -22.57 7.23 -25.66
N ALA A 22 -22.99 7.01 -24.41
CA ALA A 22 -22.10 7.12 -23.27
C ALA A 22 -20.88 6.24 -23.58
N ALA A 23 -19.74 6.87 -23.83
CA ALA A 23 -18.48 6.16 -23.91
C ALA A 23 -18.31 5.43 -22.57
N PRO A 24 -18.06 4.11 -22.56
CA PRO A 24 -17.56 3.50 -21.35
C PRO A 24 -16.25 4.22 -21.02
N ALA A 25 -16.20 4.87 -19.86
CA ALA A 25 -14.95 5.30 -19.26
C ALA A 25 -14.09 4.03 -19.18
N LEU A 26 -13.08 3.94 -20.04
CA LEU A 26 -12.01 2.97 -19.87
C LEU A 26 -11.34 3.35 -18.54
N HIS A 27 -11.74 2.69 -17.46
CA HIS A 27 -10.88 2.55 -16.31
C HIS A 27 -9.56 1.98 -16.83
N PRO A 28 -8.40 2.60 -16.52
CA PRO A 28 -7.13 1.99 -16.84
C PRO A 28 -7.13 0.64 -16.11
N ALA A 29 -7.15 -0.45 -16.89
CA ALA A 29 -6.91 -1.78 -16.39
C ALA A 29 -5.65 -1.71 -15.52
N SER A 30 -5.76 -2.14 -14.28
CA SER A 30 -4.68 -2.16 -13.29
C SER A 30 -3.45 -2.84 -13.89
N GLN A 31 -2.54 -1.99 -14.39
CA GLN A 31 -1.25 -2.40 -14.90
C GLN A 31 -0.53 -2.99 -13.70
N GLY A 32 -0.24 -4.28 -13.75
CA GLY A 32 0.42 -4.89 -12.60
C GLY A 32 1.89 -4.57 -12.59
N VAL A 33 2.47 -4.78 -11.42
CA VAL A 33 3.69 -4.10 -10.99
C VAL A 33 4.94 -4.88 -11.34
N VAL A 34 5.77 -4.32 -12.23
CA VAL A 34 7.04 -4.90 -12.67
C VAL A 34 8.12 -4.76 -11.58
N LEU A 35 8.42 -5.84 -10.86
CA LEU A 35 9.58 -6.04 -10.00
C LEU A 35 10.86 -6.08 -10.84
N LYS A 36 11.84 -5.23 -10.53
CA LYS A 36 13.17 -5.25 -11.15
C LYS A 36 13.98 -6.41 -10.59
N THR A 37 13.85 -7.59 -11.20
CA THR A 37 14.76 -8.73 -11.00
C THR A 37 14.92 -9.08 -9.51
N PHE A 38 13.97 -9.85 -8.99
CA PHE A 38 14.14 -10.51 -7.69
C PHE A 38 15.24 -11.57 -7.83
N GLU A 39 16.48 -11.12 -7.72
CA GLU A 39 17.62 -11.92 -7.30
C GLU A 39 17.92 -11.42 -5.88
N PRO A 40 17.89 -12.28 -4.85
CA PRO A 40 18.23 -11.86 -3.50
C PRO A 40 19.69 -11.36 -3.48
N ALA A 41 19.86 -10.05 -3.60
CA ALA A 41 21.14 -9.40 -3.42
C ALA A 41 21.34 -9.26 -1.90
N GLN A 42 22.22 -10.07 -1.34
CA GLN A 42 22.76 -9.85 0.00
C GLN A 42 23.41 -8.45 0.03
N GLN A 43 22.68 -7.45 0.52
CA GLN A 43 23.28 -6.17 0.88
C GLN A 43 23.87 -6.30 2.28
N GLY A 44 25.17 -6.61 2.35
CA GLY A 44 25.90 -6.78 3.60
C GLY A 44 25.72 -8.14 4.27
N ASN A 45 26.06 -8.22 5.56
CA ASN A 45 26.03 -9.46 6.35
C ASN A 45 24.67 -9.73 7.02
N ALA A 46 23.66 -8.89 6.79
CA ALA A 46 22.35 -9.04 7.40
C ALA A 46 21.53 -10.13 6.68
N PRO A 47 20.76 -10.96 7.39
CA PRO A 47 19.88 -11.93 6.77
C PRO A 47 18.84 -11.21 5.88
N TYR A 48 18.75 -11.62 4.61
CA TYR A 48 17.78 -11.09 3.67
C TYR A 48 16.34 -11.33 4.14
N ARG A 49 15.46 -10.36 3.89
CA ARG A 49 14.08 -10.32 4.39
C ARG A 49 13.14 -9.71 3.37
N LEU A 50 12.10 -10.45 2.98
CA LEU A 50 11.11 -10.00 2.00
C LEU A 50 10.36 -8.75 2.46
N ASP A 51 10.02 -8.68 3.75
CA ASP A 51 9.29 -7.55 4.34
C ASP A 51 10.08 -6.24 4.32
N ARG A 52 11.40 -6.30 4.11
CA ARG A 52 12.31 -5.14 4.10
C ARG A 52 12.78 -4.77 2.70
N ASP A 53 12.63 -5.68 1.74
CA ASP A 53 13.01 -5.44 0.35
C ASP A 53 12.19 -4.28 -0.23
N PRO A 54 12.83 -3.18 -0.68
CA PRO A 54 12.10 -2.02 -1.21
C PRO A 54 11.22 -2.34 -2.42
N GLN A 55 11.63 -3.28 -3.27
CA GLN A 55 10.83 -3.66 -4.43
C GLN A 55 9.61 -4.49 -4.03
N VAL A 56 9.77 -5.41 -3.07
CA VAL A 56 8.64 -6.16 -2.51
C VAL A 56 7.65 -5.20 -1.88
N ARG A 57 8.09 -4.30 -0.99
CA ARG A 57 7.21 -3.33 -0.33
C ARG A 57 6.47 -2.44 -1.33
N SER A 58 7.18 -1.89 -2.32
CA SER A 58 6.55 -1.09 -3.37
C SER A 58 5.54 -1.88 -4.19
N ALA A 59 5.82 -3.14 -4.51
CA ALA A 59 4.87 -3.96 -5.27
C ALA A 59 3.65 -4.39 -4.48
N VAL A 60 3.83 -4.73 -3.20
CA VAL A 60 2.73 -5.05 -2.29
C VAL A 60 1.87 -3.81 -2.05
N GLU A 61 2.48 -2.64 -1.85
CA GLU A 61 1.77 -1.35 -1.75
C GLU A 61 0.96 -1.05 -3.01
N LYS A 62 1.55 -1.20 -4.19
CA LYS A 62 0.85 -0.98 -5.46
C LYS A 62 -0.35 -1.92 -5.66
N LEU A 63 -0.25 -3.18 -5.22
CA LEU A 63 -1.32 -4.17 -5.37
C LEU A 63 -2.42 -4.01 -4.30
N LEU A 64 -2.07 -3.72 -3.05
CA LEU A 64 -3.02 -3.69 -1.93
C LEU A 64 -3.54 -2.29 -1.58
N GLY A 65 -2.79 -1.25 -1.93
CA GLY A 65 -3.03 0.11 -1.44
C GLY A 65 -2.89 0.23 0.08
N TYR A 66 -3.60 1.20 0.64
CA TYR A 66 -3.60 1.50 2.09
C TYR A 66 -4.95 1.16 2.76
N GLY A 67 -5.72 0.25 2.16
CA GLY A 67 -6.93 -0.29 2.77
C GLY A 67 -6.66 -0.99 4.10
N ARG A 68 -7.65 -0.96 4.99
CA ARG A 68 -7.61 -1.59 6.33
C ARG A 68 -8.59 -2.74 6.42
N ALA A 69 -8.21 -3.79 7.14
CA ALA A 69 -9.08 -4.93 7.45
C ALA A 69 -8.52 -5.71 8.65
N SER A 70 -9.28 -6.70 9.13
CA SER A 70 -8.93 -7.53 10.28
C SER A 70 -8.65 -8.97 9.84
N TYR A 71 -7.43 -9.25 9.34
CA TYR A 71 -6.99 -10.60 8.95
C TYR A 71 -6.05 -11.23 10.00
N ILE A 72 -5.14 -10.42 10.54
CA ILE A 72 -4.13 -10.79 11.54
C ILE A 72 -4.23 -9.86 12.77
N ARG A 73 -4.53 -8.58 12.53
CA ARG A 73 -4.75 -7.58 13.58
C ARG A 73 -5.97 -6.74 13.25
N ASP A 74 -6.69 -6.33 14.29
CA ASP A 74 -7.92 -5.56 14.09
C ASP A 74 -7.66 -4.24 13.36
N ASN A 75 -8.51 -3.95 12.38
CA ASN A 75 -8.60 -2.72 11.62
C ASN A 75 -7.23 -2.11 11.32
N THR A 76 -6.30 -2.92 10.80
CA THR A 76 -4.92 -2.52 10.50
C THR A 76 -4.72 -2.51 8.99
N LEU A 77 -3.72 -1.76 8.50
CA LEU A 77 -3.38 -1.76 7.07
C LEU A 77 -3.13 -3.19 6.59
N VAL A 78 -3.81 -3.59 5.52
CA VAL A 78 -3.67 -4.94 4.95
C VAL A 78 -2.23 -5.16 4.45
N LEU A 79 -1.64 -4.12 3.86
CA LEU A 79 -0.24 -4.05 3.47
C LEU A 79 0.70 -4.45 4.62
N GLU A 80 0.51 -3.89 5.82
CA GLU A 80 1.35 -4.20 6.98
C GLU A 80 1.18 -5.65 7.44
N GLN A 81 -0.05 -6.16 7.45
CA GLN A 81 -0.34 -7.54 7.84
C GLN A 81 0.30 -8.55 6.87
N VAL A 82 0.31 -8.24 5.57
CA VAL A 82 0.99 -9.04 4.55
C VAL A 82 2.51 -8.99 4.72
N LEU A 83 3.10 -7.79 4.88
CA LEU A 83 4.54 -7.65 5.08
C LEU A 83 5.00 -8.34 6.37
N GLU A 84 4.24 -8.23 7.46
CA GLU A 84 4.49 -8.96 8.70
C GLU A 84 4.47 -10.49 8.51
N SER A 85 3.65 -10.98 7.58
CA SER A 85 3.59 -12.40 7.21
C SER A 85 4.70 -12.86 6.28
N LEU A 86 5.58 -11.96 5.85
CA LEU A 86 6.76 -12.23 5.04
C LEU A 86 8.07 -12.03 5.82
N ASN A 87 7.99 -11.96 7.15
CA ASN A 87 9.03 -11.36 7.99
C ASN A 87 10.20 -12.28 8.36
N SER A 88 10.14 -13.58 8.03
CA SER A 88 11.23 -14.52 8.28
C SER A 88 12.34 -14.38 7.25
N SER A 89 13.58 -14.31 7.74
CA SER A 89 14.79 -14.37 6.91
C SER A 89 15.27 -15.79 6.61
N MET A 90 14.75 -16.78 7.35
CA MET A 90 15.19 -18.19 7.27
C MET A 90 14.24 -19.03 6.42
N ASP A 91 12.97 -18.65 6.39
CA ASP A 91 11.89 -19.46 5.83
C ASP A 91 11.38 -18.88 4.50
N ILE A 92 12.32 -18.40 3.67
CA ILE A 92 12.01 -17.88 2.34
C ILE A 92 12.01 -19.04 1.34
N VAL A 93 10.87 -19.28 0.70
CA VAL A 93 10.68 -20.33 -0.30
C VAL A 93 10.44 -19.69 -1.65
N THR A 94 11.16 -20.14 -2.68
CA THR A 94 10.95 -19.74 -4.06
C THR A 94 10.65 -20.96 -4.92
N ALA A 95 9.59 -20.89 -5.71
CA ALA A 95 9.19 -21.93 -6.65
C ALA A 95 8.98 -21.35 -8.04
N GLU A 96 9.71 -21.88 -9.02
CA GLU A 96 9.45 -21.60 -10.44
C GLU A 96 8.25 -22.41 -10.91
N LEU A 97 7.33 -21.74 -11.61
CA LEU A 97 6.07 -22.30 -12.07
C LEU A 97 6.01 -22.29 -13.61
N PRO A 98 5.13 -23.11 -14.22
CA PRO A 98 4.91 -23.06 -15.66
C PRO A 98 4.55 -21.66 -16.17
N ASN A 99 4.90 -21.40 -17.43
CA ASN A 99 4.65 -20.14 -18.15
C ASN A 99 5.45 -18.93 -17.61
N GLY A 100 6.64 -19.14 -17.03
CA GLY A 100 7.49 -18.05 -16.54
C GLY A 100 6.91 -17.33 -15.33
N ARG A 101 6.05 -18.03 -14.58
CA ARG A 101 5.54 -17.57 -13.29
C ARG A 101 6.46 -18.04 -12.18
N ARG A 102 6.44 -17.34 -11.06
CA ARG A 102 7.20 -17.68 -9.87
C ARG A 102 6.38 -17.36 -8.64
N LEU A 103 6.49 -18.21 -7.63
CA LEU A 103 5.93 -17.98 -6.30
C LEU A 103 7.07 -17.76 -5.31
N ILE A 104 6.95 -16.71 -4.51
CA ILE A 104 7.90 -16.41 -3.44
C ILE A 104 7.10 -16.30 -2.15
N ALA A 105 7.44 -17.07 -1.15
CA ALA A 105 6.74 -17.10 0.12
C ALA A 105 7.70 -16.91 1.28
N SER A 106 7.16 -16.42 2.39
CA SER A 106 7.80 -16.45 3.70
C SER A 106 6.72 -16.58 4.78
N GLU A 107 7.16 -16.60 6.02
CA GLU A 107 6.36 -16.86 7.19
C GLU A 107 6.51 -15.74 8.20
N ASN A 108 5.51 -15.54 9.06
CA ASN A 108 5.68 -14.76 10.27
C ASN A 108 6.45 -15.61 11.28
N LYS A 109 7.71 -15.25 11.52
CA LYS A 109 8.59 -15.94 12.49
C LYS A 109 8.02 -15.93 13.91
N MET A 110 7.26 -14.88 14.27
CA MET A 110 6.70 -14.74 15.62
C MET A 110 5.57 -15.73 15.88
N THR A 111 4.87 -16.16 14.82
CA THR A 111 3.81 -17.18 14.93
C THR A 111 4.30 -18.57 14.57
N GLY A 112 5.48 -18.72 13.96
CA GLY A 112 6.01 -20.02 13.56
C GLY A 112 5.27 -20.61 12.36
N GLY A 113 4.86 -19.75 11.42
CA GLY A 113 4.25 -20.14 10.15
C GLY A 113 2.72 -20.30 10.16
N TYR A 114 2.07 -20.13 11.32
CA TYR A 114 0.60 -20.05 11.39
C TYR A 114 0.06 -18.84 10.61
N GLU A 115 0.82 -17.75 10.58
CA GLU A 115 0.63 -16.65 9.64
C GLU A 115 1.76 -16.68 8.63
N ARG A 116 1.41 -16.62 7.35
CA ARG A 116 2.38 -16.69 6.25
C ARG A 116 1.79 -16.08 5.00
N ALA A 117 2.65 -15.58 4.13
CA ALA A 117 2.21 -14.97 2.88
C ALA A 117 3.06 -15.43 1.69
N ALA A 118 2.45 -15.36 0.51
CA ALA A 118 3.08 -15.68 -0.75
C ALA A 118 2.75 -14.65 -1.82
N LEU A 119 3.74 -14.35 -2.64
CA LEU A 119 3.70 -13.42 -3.76
C LEU A 119 3.73 -14.25 -5.05
N LEU A 120 2.68 -14.13 -5.86
CA LEU A 120 2.63 -14.74 -7.19
C LEU A 120 3.07 -13.72 -8.24
N ILE A 121 4.10 -14.05 -8.99
CA ILE A 121 4.77 -13.17 -9.94
C ILE A 121 4.67 -13.79 -11.34
N GLU A 122 4.34 -12.98 -12.34
CA GLU A 122 4.36 -13.36 -13.76
C GLU A 122 5.38 -12.51 -14.51
N GLY A 123 6.48 -13.13 -14.94
CA GLY A 123 7.67 -12.42 -15.41
C GLY A 123 8.22 -11.51 -14.32
N ARG A 124 7.93 -10.21 -14.44
CA ARG A 124 8.27 -9.21 -13.41
C ARG A 124 7.04 -8.73 -12.65
N LYS A 125 5.82 -9.02 -13.11
CA LYS A 125 4.59 -8.45 -12.57
C LYS A 125 4.16 -9.17 -11.29
N LEU A 126 3.98 -8.47 -10.16
CA LEU A 126 3.20 -9.03 -9.04
C LEU A 126 1.73 -9.11 -9.46
N VAL A 127 1.18 -10.32 -9.50
CA VAL A 127 -0.18 -10.60 -10.02
C VAL A 127 -1.18 -10.99 -8.95
N ALA A 128 -0.73 -11.55 -7.83
CA ALA A 128 -1.59 -11.92 -6.70
C ALA A 128 -0.78 -12.07 -5.42
N ILE A 129 -1.46 -11.95 -4.28
CA ILE A 129 -0.88 -12.21 -2.95
C ILE A 129 -1.79 -13.20 -2.23
N GLY A 130 -1.20 -14.24 -1.65
CA GLY A 130 -1.88 -15.13 -0.71
C GLY A 130 -1.48 -14.79 0.72
N LEU A 131 -2.45 -14.70 1.62
CA LEU A 131 -2.25 -14.51 3.06
C LEU A 131 -2.96 -15.65 3.79
N VAL A 132 -2.21 -16.46 4.54
CA VAL A 132 -2.79 -17.46 5.45
C VAL A 132 -2.87 -16.87 6.83
N HIS A 133 -4.06 -16.94 7.44
CA HIS A 133 -4.32 -16.44 8.77
C HIS A 133 -5.41 -17.26 9.47
N GLY A 134 -5.46 -17.16 10.80
CA GLY A 134 -6.56 -17.70 11.60
C GLY A 134 -7.83 -16.85 11.51
N PRO A 135 -8.93 -17.25 12.15
CA PRO A 135 -10.14 -16.44 12.19
C PRO A 135 -9.93 -15.18 13.03
N CYS A 136 -10.48 -14.06 12.53
CA CYS A 136 -10.68 -12.84 13.29
C CYS A 136 -12.17 -12.71 13.59
N LEU A 137 -12.54 -12.69 14.86
CA LEU A 137 -13.93 -12.71 15.31
C LEU A 137 -14.22 -11.45 16.13
N PRO A 138 -15.31 -10.74 15.83
CA PRO A 138 -15.76 -9.65 16.69
C PRO A 138 -16.30 -10.21 18.00
N ASP A 139 -15.97 -9.55 19.10
CA ASP A 139 -16.65 -9.75 20.37
C ASP A 139 -18.11 -9.29 20.25
N GLU A 140 -19.05 -10.08 20.77
CA GLU A 140 -20.49 -9.80 20.62
C GLU A 140 -20.90 -8.51 21.36
N GLU A 141 -20.26 -8.17 22.48
CA GLU A 141 -20.61 -7.03 23.31
C GLU A 141 -19.86 -5.77 22.90
N THR A 142 -18.54 -5.86 22.72
CA THR A 142 -17.68 -4.69 22.45
C THR A 142 -17.51 -4.41 20.97
N GLN A 143 -17.80 -5.38 20.09
CA GLN A 143 -17.49 -5.36 18.66
C GLN A 143 -15.98 -5.26 18.35
N GLU A 144 -15.10 -5.40 19.36
CA GLU A 144 -13.66 -5.47 19.16
C GLU A 144 -13.28 -6.78 18.47
N VAL A 145 -12.41 -6.75 17.47
CA VAL A 145 -12.03 -7.97 16.75
C VAL A 145 -10.79 -8.60 17.36
N THR A 146 -10.88 -9.88 17.73
CA THR A 146 -9.74 -10.68 18.16
C THR A 146 -9.35 -11.69 17.09
N CYS A 147 -8.06 -11.77 16.77
CA CYS A 147 -7.52 -12.67 15.75
C CYS A 147 -6.79 -13.87 16.38
N TYR A 148 -7.21 -15.08 16.03
CA TYR A 148 -6.76 -16.34 16.64
C TYR A 148 -5.89 -17.16 15.68
N TYR A 149 -4.60 -16.83 15.58
CA TYR A 149 -3.72 -17.44 14.58
C TYR A 149 -3.45 -18.95 14.78
N LYS A 150 -3.59 -19.49 16.00
CA LYS A 150 -3.31 -20.91 16.31
C LYS A 150 -4.45 -21.88 16.02
N GLU A 151 -5.57 -21.40 15.51
CA GLU A 151 -6.71 -22.27 15.20
C GLU A 151 -6.36 -23.28 14.10
N PRO A 152 -6.78 -24.56 14.23
CA PRO A 152 -6.56 -25.56 13.19
C PRO A 152 -7.24 -25.21 11.87
N ALA A 153 -8.35 -24.47 11.90
CA ALA A 153 -9.07 -24.04 10.69
C ALA A 153 -8.61 -22.64 10.27
N ALA A 154 -7.69 -22.57 9.30
CA ALA A 154 -7.20 -21.31 8.74
C ALA A 154 -7.96 -20.88 7.47
N THR A 155 -7.83 -19.60 7.15
CA THR A 155 -8.29 -19.02 5.90
C THR A 155 -7.08 -18.65 5.03
N LEU A 156 -7.14 -18.98 3.74
CA LEU A 156 -6.30 -18.39 2.71
C LEU A 156 -7.06 -17.24 2.05
N THR A 157 -6.60 -16.02 2.25
CA THR A 157 -7.10 -14.82 1.59
C THR A 157 -6.21 -14.51 0.39
N ILE A 158 -6.81 -14.48 -0.79
CA ILE A 158 -6.12 -14.20 -2.05
C ILE A 158 -6.51 -12.82 -2.54
N PHE A 159 -5.55 -11.89 -2.53
CA PHE A 159 -5.69 -10.56 -3.09
C PHE A 159 -5.40 -10.60 -4.59
N LEU A 160 -6.40 -10.25 -5.40
CA LEU A 160 -6.35 -10.26 -6.86
C LEU A 160 -6.85 -8.93 -7.42
N PRO A 161 -6.14 -8.31 -8.39
CA PRO A 161 -6.66 -7.14 -9.07
C PRO A 161 -7.98 -7.44 -9.78
N ALA A 162 -8.87 -6.44 -9.80
CA ALA A 162 -10.19 -6.54 -10.44
C ALA A 162 -10.09 -7.06 -11.89
N GLY A 163 -10.97 -7.99 -12.24
CA GLY A 163 -11.00 -8.63 -13.56
C GLY A 163 -9.96 -9.73 -13.79
N THR A 164 -9.13 -10.07 -12.79
CA THR A 164 -8.21 -11.21 -12.88
C THR A 164 -8.96 -12.53 -12.62
N SER A 165 -8.70 -13.55 -13.45
CA SER A 165 -9.32 -14.87 -13.24
C SER A 165 -8.85 -15.51 -11.94
N ARG A 166 -9.76 -16.06 -11.15
CA ARG A 166 -9.43 -16.80 -9.91
C ARG A 166 -8.55 -18.03 -10.18
N ASP A 167 -8.65 -18.61 -11.37
CA ASP A 167 -7.86 -19.77 -11.77
C ASP A 167 -6.37 -19.44 -11.89
N SER A 168 -6.02 -18.17 -12.15
CA SER A 168 -4.62 -17.75 -12.22
C SER A 168 -3.92 -17.86 -10.86
N ALA A 169 -4.69 -17.82 -9.76
CA ALA A 169 -4.20 -17.90 -8.39
C ALA A 169 -4.10 -19.34 -7.85
N GLN A 170 -4.37 -20.37 -8.66
CA GLN A 170 -4.25 -21.77 -8.23
C GLN A 170 -2.90 -22.10 -7.56
N PRO A 171 -1.73 -21.59 -8.02
CA PRO A 171 -0.46 -21.84 -7.33
C PRO A 171 -0.41 -21.37 -5.88
N LEU A 172 -1.17 -20.33 -5.50
CA LEU A 172 -1.27 -19.88 -4.11
C LEU A 172 -2.07 -20.87 -3.26
N ARG A 173 -3.06 -21.54 -3.83
CA ARG A 173 -3.82 -22.60 -3.14
C ARG A 173 -2.93 -23.82 -2.92
N ASP A 174 -2.26 -24.27 -3.97
CA ASP A 174 -1.33 -25.41 -3.92
C ASP A 174 -0.19 -25.18 -2.92
N TRP A 175 0.28 -23.92 -2.79
CA TRP A 175 1.24 -23.51 -1.77
C TRP A 175 0.63 -23.54 -0.36
N ALA A 176 -0.55 -22.96 -0.16
CA ALA A 176 -1.15 -22.84 1.16
C ALA A 176 -1.50 -24.19 1.79
N ASP A 177 -1.83 -25.19 0.97
CA ASP A 177 -2.09 -26.58 1.36
C ASP A 177 -0.83 -27.31 1.88
N GLN A 178 0.35 -26.75 1.65
CA GLN A 178 1.61 -27.27 2.19
C GLN A 178 1.85 -26.70 3.59
N LEU A 179 2.15 -27.58 4.53
CA LEU A 179 2.50 -27.18 5.89
C LEU A 179 3.91 -26.58 5.92
N PRO A 180 4.10 -25.41 6.57
CA PRO A 180 5.43 -24.89 6.84
C PRO A 180 6.22 -25.84 7.76
N PRO A 181 7.56 -25.80 7.76
CA PRO A 181 8.40 -26.82 8.39
C PRO A 181 8.07 -27.10 9.86
N LEU A 182 7.82 -26.05 10.65
CA LEU A 182 7.46 -26.20 12.06
C LEU A 182 6.13 -26.94 12.24
N LEU A 183 5.12 -26.60 11.43
CA LEU A 183 3.81 -27.24 11.50
C LEU A 183 3.81 -28.66 10.94
N ALA A 184 4.63 -28.92 9.92
CA ALA A 184 4.85 -30.26 9.39
C ALA A 184 5.46 -31.18 10.47
N ASN A 185 6.50 -30.71 11.16
CA ASN A 185 7.10 -31.45 12.27
C ASN A 185 6.10 -31.67 13.42
N LEU A 186 5.30 -30.65 13.74
CA LEU A 186 4.27 -30.76 14.79
C LEU A 186 3.20 -31.78 14.43
N ALA A 187 2.77 -31.85 13.16
CA ALA A 187 1.83 -32.84 12.67
C ALA A 187 2.39 -34.27 12.80
N GLU A 188 3.68 -34.46 12.51
CA GLU A 188 4.37 -35.74 12.67
C GLU A 188 4.41 -36.17 14.15
N VAL A 189 4.83 -35.26 15.04
CA VAL A 189 4.87 -35.52 16.49
C VAL A 189 3.49 -35.87 17.06
N ARG A 190 2.43 -35.24 16.54
CA ARG A 190 1.04 -35.49 16.95
C ARG A 190 0.42 -36.72 16.29
N GLY A 191 1.04 -37.27 15.25
CA GLY A 191 0.50 -38.37 14.45
C GLY A 191 -0.75 -38.02 13.65
N SER A 192 -1.09 -36.74 13.50
CA SER A 192 -2.25 -36.27 12.71
C SER A 192 -2.06 -34.84 12.20
N LYS A 193 -2.27 -34.65 10.89
CA LYS A 193 -2.27 -33.34 10.24
C LYS A 193 -3.47 -32.47 10.62
N ASP A 194 -4.59 -33.09 10.98
CA ASP A 194 -5.83 -32.38 11.36
C ASP A 194 -5.71 -31.71 12.73
N GLN A 195 -4.66 -32.05 13.49
CA GLN A 195 -4.34 -31.41 14.77
C GLN A 195 -3.43 -30.20 14.61
N VAL A 196 -2.99 -29.85 13.40
CA VAL A 196 -2.29 -28.59 13.10
C VAL A 196 -3.11 -27.76 12.12
N GLN A 197 -2.63 -26.56 11.80
CA GLN A 197 -3.34 -25.65 10.89
C GLN A 197 -3.54 -26.27 9.50
N GLN A 198 -4.78 -26.25 9.01
CA GLN A 198 -5.23 -26.63 7.67
C GLN A 198 -6.02 -25.48 7.03
N ILE A 199 -5.96 -25.36 5.71
CA ILE A 199 -6.76 -24.36 5.00
C ILE A 199 -8.22 -24.85 4.92
N ALA A 200 -9.07 -24.29 5.77
CA ALA A 200 -10.50 -24.61 5.83
C ALA A 200 -11.34 -23.73 4.90
N LYS A 201 -10.87 -22.52 4.59
CA LYS A 201 -11.55 -21.53 3.76
C LYS A 201 -10.57 -20.89 2.79
N VAL A 202 -11.02 -20.62 1.57
CA VAL A 202 -10.30 -19.76 0.61
C VAL A 202 -11.23 -18.60 0.23
N GLU A 203 -10.73 -17.38 0.31
CA GLU A 203 -11.45 -16.18 -0.12
C GLU A 203 -10.63 -15.37 -1.11
N TYR A 204 -11.35 -14.63 -1.95
CA TYR A 204 -10.78 -13.81 -3.00
C TYR A 204 -11.23 -12.38 -2.79
N VAL A 205 -10.27 -11.47 -2.66
CA VAL A 205 -10.51 -10.07 -2.34
C VAL A 205 -9.93 -9.24 -3.48
N GLU A 206 -10.75 -8.35 -4.02
CA GLU A 206 -10.28 -7.27 -4.89
C GLU A 206 -9.82 -6.12 -3.99
N PRO A 207 -8.53 -5.77 -3.94
CA PRO A 207 -8.05 -4.71 -3.07
C PRO A 207 -8.58 -3.35 -3.51
N ASP A 208 -8.99 -2.53 -2.55
CA ASP A 208 -9.22 -1.10 -2.78
C ASP A 208 -7.87 -0.39 -2.80
N THR A 209 -7.28 -0.27 -3.99
CA THR A 209 -5.97 0.36 -4.18
C THR A 209 -6.00 1.87 -4.01
N ASP A 210 -7.19 2.48 -4.00
CA ASP A 210 -7.38 3.92 -3.91
C ASP A 210 -7.76 4.37 -2.49
N ALA A 211 -8.03 3.42 -1.58
CA ALA A 211 -8.25 3.68 -0.17
C ALA A 211 -7.08 4.50 0.42
N PRO A 212 -7.36 5.67 1.04
CA PRO A 212 -6.33 6.49 1.65
C PRO A 212 -5.81 5.85 2.93
N GLY A 213 -4.53 6.05 3.24
CA GLY A 213 -3.94 5.56 4.50
C GLY A 213 -4.16 6.46 5.71
N TRP A 214 -4.84 7.60 5.53
CA TRP A 214 -5.18 8.58 6.56
C TRP A 214 -6.38 9.45 6.14
N ASP A 215 -7.12 9.99 7.12
CA ASP A 215 -8.21 10.94 6.86
C ASP A 215 -7.74 12.38 7.14
N GLY A 216 -7.96 13.29 6.20
CA GLY A 216 -7.58 14.70 6.37
C GLY A 216 -8.29 15.39 7.54
N LYS A 217 -9.47 14.88 7.94
CA LYS A 217 -10.17 15.36 9.13
C LYS A 217 -9.38 15.16 10.42
N GLU A 218 -8.50 14.16 10.47
CA GLU A 218 -7.66 13.86 11.64
C GLU A 218 -6.52 14.88 11.80
N LEU A 219 -6.14 15.58 10.72
CA LEU A 219 -5.00 16.51 10.71
C LEU A 219 -5.40 17.96 11.02
N ALA A 220 -6.68 18.29 10.86
CA ALA A 220 -7.21 19.66 11.00
C ALA A 220 -6.42 20.72 10.21
N LEU A 221 -5.81 20.38 9.08
CA LEU A 221 -5.08 21.32 8.23
C LEU A 221 -6.00 21.94 7.15
N PRO A 222 -5.68 23.15 6.64
CA PRO A 222 -6.34 23.71 5.47
C PRO A 222 -6.16 22.81 4.24
N ASP A 223 -7.15 22.76 3.35
CA ASP A 223 -7.14 21.89 2.15
C ASP A 223 -5.88 22.07 1.29
N VAL A 224 -5.42 23.31 1.09
CA VAL A 224 -4.20 23.63 0.33
C VAL A 224 -2.93 22.98 0.92
N MET A 225 -2.90 22.71 2.23
CA MET A 225 -1.80 21.99 2.88
C MET A 225 -2.01 20.47 2.81
N LEU A 226 -3.28 20.01 2.84
CA LEU A 226 -3.60 18.60 2.66
C LEU A 226 -3.25 18.10 1.25
N GLU A 227 -3.29 18.97 0.24
CA GLU A 227 -2.88 18.68 -1.14
C GLU A 227 -1.37 18.40 -1.27
N LEU A 228 -0.56 18.86 -0.31
CA LEU A 228 0.89 18.58 -0.26
C LEU A 228 1.21 17.19 0.31
N LEU A 229 0.21 16.43 0.76
CA LEU A 229 0.41 15.14 1.41
C LEU A 229 -0.16 14.01 0.55
N PRO A 230 0.62 12.95 0.23
CA PRO A 230 0.12 11.84 -0.54
C PRO A 230 -0.89 11.04 0.27
N LYS A 231 -2.04 10.73 -0.34
CA LYS A 231 -3.08 9.89 0.26
C LYS A 231 -2.65 8.43 0.43
N ARG A 232 -1.70 7.96 -0.41
CA ARG A 232 -1.12 6.61 -0.36
C ARG A 232 0.14 6.59 0.52
N ALA A 233 -0.08 6.89 1.79
CA ALA A 233 0.92 6.80 2.84
C ALA A 233 0.21 6.54 4.17
N LYS A 234 0.94 6.04 5.16
CA LYS A 234 0.44 5.85 6.52
C LYS A 234 0.74 7.10 7.35
N LEU A 235 -0.25 7.60 8.09
CA LEU A 235 -0.01 8.62 9.10
C LEU A 235 0.82 8.05 10.25
N SER A 236 1.97 8.67 10.52
CA SER A 236 2.79 8.39 11.69
C SER A 236 2.36 9.28 12.84
N THR A 237 2.50 10.59 12.67
CA THR A 237 2.21 11.61 13.66
C THR A 237 1.77 12.89 12.97
N ALA A 238 0.94 13.67 13.65
CA ALA A 238 0.67 15.04 13.26
C ALA A 238 0.59 15.91 14.50
N MET A 239 1.11 17.12 14.40
CA MET A 239 1.02 18.15 15.43
C MET A 239 0.44 19.42 14.85
N ARG A 240 -0.23 20.18 15.72
CA ARG A 240 -0.66 21.55 15.47
C ARG A 240 -0.44 22.39 16.71
N ASP A 241 0.09 23.59 16.52
CA ASP A 241 0.21 24.60 17.58
C ASP A 241 0.89 24.06 18.87
N GLY A 242 1.94 23.25 18.70
CA GLY A 242 2.73 22.67 19.80
C GLY A 242 2.13 21.43 20.48
N VAL A 243 1.04 20.86 19.95
CA VAL A 243 0.42 19.63 20.48
C VAL A 243 0.19 18.59 19.40
N TYR A 244 0.31 17.32 19.76
CA TYR A 244 -0.08 16.23 18.86
C TYR A 244 -1.60 16.25 18.63
N VAL A 245 -2.02 16.11 17.37
CA VAL A 245 -3.41 15.91 16.97
C VAL A 245 -3.68 14.48 16.50
N ALA A 246 -2.63 13.78 16.07
CA ALA A 246 -2.70 12.39 15.68
C ALA A 246 -1.36 11.67 15.95
N PRO A 247 -1.36 10.35 16.17
CA PRO A 247 -2.53 9.46 16.23
C PRO A 247 -3.31 9.64 17.54
N ALA A 248 -4.55 9.13 17.58
CA ALA A 248 -5.45 9.30 18.73
C ALA A 248 -4.83 8.99 20.12
N PRO A 249 -3.97 7.96 20.29
CA PRO A 249 -3.33 7.69 21.58
C PRO A 249 -2.36 8.77 22.08
N MET A 250 -1.87 9.64 21.18
CA MET A 250 -0.96 10.75 21.49
C MET A 250 -1.66 12.11 21.48
N ALA A 251 -2.93 12.17 21.07
CA ALA A 251 -3.62 13.44 20.86
C ALA A 251 -3.73 14.23 22.16
N GLY A 252 -3.27 15.48 22.15
CA GLY A 252 -3.20 16.38 23.30
C GLY A 252 -1.87 16.38 24.04
N ASP A 253 -0.95 15.44 23.75
CA ASP A 253 0.40 15.47 24.30
C ASP A 253 1.21 16.64 23.72
N ILE A 254 2.12 17.18 24.53
CA ILE A 254 3.00 18.28 24.11
C ILE A 254 3.99 17.76 23.06
N PHE A 255 4.09 18.50 21.97
CA PHE A 255 5.11 18.29 20.96
C PHE A 255 6.40 18.99 21.38
N ASP A 256 7.52 18.27 21.39
CA ASP A 256 8.81 18.82 21.82
C ASP A 256 9.40 19.76 20.75
N THR A 257 9.25 21.07 20.98
CA THR A 257 9.85 22.15 20.19
C THR A 257 11.16 22.66 20.79
N GLY A 258 11.73 21.97 21.79
CA GLY A 258 12.87 22.45 22.56
C GLY A 258 14.11 22.73 21.72
N TRP A 259 14.27 22.05 20.58
CA TRP A 259 15.36 22.32 19.64
C TRP A 259 15.16 23.64 18.86
N GLU A 260 13.96 23.94 18.37
CA GLU A 260 13.70 25.23 17.70
C GLU A 260 13.87 26.39 18.66
N GLU A 261 13.34 26.24 19.88
CA GLU A 261 13.45 27.25 20.93
C GLU A 261 14.91 27.52 21.29
N ALA A 262 15.72 26.46 21.45
CA ALA A 262 17.13 26.59 21.76
C ALA A 262 17.97 27.15 20.60
N SER A 263 17.58 26.89 19.35
CA SER A 263 18.27 27.37 18.15
C SER A 263 17.80 28.74 17.67
N GLY A 264 16.75 29.31 18.30
CA GLY A 264 16.13 30.56 17.88
C GLY A 264 15.41 30.46 16.54
N GLN A 265 15.05 29.24 16.11
CA GLN A 265 14.28 29.04 14.89
C GLN A 265 12.80 29.38 15.13
N PRO A 266 12.10 29.89 14.11
CA PRO A 266 10.66 30.07 14.17
C PRO A 266 9.95 28.74 14.50
N LEU A 267 9.03 28.79 15.46
CA LEU A 267 8.21 27.64 15.81
C LEU A 267 7.28 27.29 14.64
N ARG A 268 7.27 26.01 14.26
CA ARG A 268 6.30 25.49 13.30
C ARG A 268 4.90 25.46 13.90
N THR A 269 3.91 25.88 13.12
CA THR A 269 2.49 25.83 13.49
C THR A 269 1.87 24.47 13.19
N ALA A 270 2.45 23.69 12.28
CA ALA A 270 2.06 22.32 12.01
C ALA A 270 3.24 21.46 11.56
N GLU A 271 3.18 20.17 11.89
CA GLU A 271 4.01 19.13 11.30
C GLU A 271 3.15 17.90 11.04
N VAL A 272 3.32 17.28 9.87
CA VAL A 272 2.73 15.97 9.56
C VAL A 272 3.82 15.04 9.07
N VAL A 273 3.90 13.86 9.69
CA VAL A 273 4.84 12.80 9.31
C VAL A 273 4.05 11.62 8.77
N LEU A 274 4.33 11.25 7.53
CA LEU A 274 3.79 10.07 6.86
C LEU A 274 4.90 9.06 6.53
N PHE A 275 4.52 7.79 6.40
CA PHE A 275 5.38 6.73 5.89
C PHE A 275 4.79 6.12 4.63
N SER A 276 5.57 6.07 3.56
CA SER A 276 5.18 5.42 2.31
C SER A 276 6.06 4.21 2.00
N HIS A 277 5.44 3.18 1.41
CA HIS A 277 6.13 2.02 0.86
C HIS A 277 6.38 2.14 -0.65
N ALA A 278 5.96 3.25 -1.28
CA ALA A 278 6.39 3.61 -2.62
C ALA A 278 7.92 3.82 -2.66
N SER A 279 8.52 3.70 -3.85
CA SER A 279 9.95 4.00 -4.01
C SER A 279 10.19 5.51 -3.84
N PHE A 280 11.40 5.86 -3.40
CA PHE A 280 11.84 7.26 -3.32
C PHE A 280 11.70 7.96 -4.68
N ASP A 281 12.13 7.32 -5.76
CA ASP A 281 12.01 7.86 -7.13
C ASP A 281 10.55 8.14 -7.54
N ASP A 282 9.61 7.23 -7.23
CA ASP A 282 8.19 7.40 -7.59
C ASP A 282 7.58 8.58 -6.82
N LEU A 283 7.93 8.71 -5.53
CA LEU A 283 7.48 9.83 -4.71
C LEU A 283 8.11 11.14 -5.16
N LEU A 284 9.41 11.16 -5.41
CA LEU A 284 10.13 12.34 -5.89
C LEU A 284 9.53 12.84 -7.21
N GLU A 285 9.15 11.94 -8.11
CA GLU A 285 8.49 12.31 -9.37
C GLU A 285 7.07 12.88 -9.15
N HIS A 286 6.27 12.26 -8.28
CA HIS A 286 4.97 12.82 -7.89
C HIS A 286 5.12 14.25 -7.36
N TYR A 287 6.15 14.44 -6.55
CA TYR A 287 6.42 15.69 -5.87
C TYR A 287 7.01 16.75 -6.83
N ARG A 288 7.85 16.39 -7.81
CA ARG A 288 8.23 17.30 -8.91
C ARG A 288 7.03 17.90 -9.64
N GLN A 289 5.94 17.15 -9.79
CA GLN A 289 4.72 17.65 -10.42
C GLN A 289 3.99 18.67 -9.52
N LEU A 290 4.03 18.48 -8.20
CA LEU A 290 3.42 19.40 -7.23
C LEU A 290 4.25 20.68 -7.01
N ALA A 291 5.58 20.57 -7.03
CA ALA A 291 6.49 21.70 -6.84
C ALA A 291 6.43 22.75 -7.97
N GLY A 292 6.02 22.32 -9.17
CA GLY A 292 5.95 23.19 -10.34
C GLY A 292 7.33 23.76 -10.71
N ASP A 293 7.47 25.08 -10.70
CA ASP A 293 8.73 25.78 -10.97
C ASP A 293 9.65 25.89 -9.73
N SER A 294 9.22 25.39 -8.57
CA SER A 294 10.02 25.42 -7.33
C SER A 294 11.21 24.47 -7.42
N GLU A 295 12.36 24.88 -6.90
CA GLU A 295 13.55 24.04 -6.84
C GLU A 295 13.39 22.93 -5.79
N ILE A 296 13.71 21.70 -6.17
CA ILE A 296 13.85 20.57 -5.25
C ILE A 296 15.33 20.30 -5.07
N VAL A 297 15.79 20.36 -3.82
CA VAL A 297 17.15 19.97 -3.43
C VAL A 297 17.13 18.48 -3.11
N ASP A 298 17.90 17.68 -3.84
CA ASP A 298 17.92 16.22 -3.75
C ASP A 298 19.37 15.70 -3.79
N ASP A 299 19.73 14.81 -2.85
CA ASP A 299 21.03 14.13 -2.79
C ASP A 299 20.95 12.60 -3.06
N GLY A 300 19.76 12.11 -3.43
CA GLY A 300 19.47 10.71 -3.69
C GLY A 300 19.02 9.91 -2.46
N GLN A 301 19.01 10.49 -1.28
CA GLN A 301 18.43 9.92 -0.05
C GLN A 301 17.46 10.88 0.63
N VAL A 302 17.74 12.17 0.54
CA VAL A 302 16.88 13.23 1.04
C VAL A 302 16.53 14.15 -0.10
N ALA A 303 15.23 14.41 -0.28
CA ALA A 303 14.74 15.44 -1.17
C ALA A 303 13.91 16.44 -0.37
N GLN A 304 14.12 17.72 -0.61
CA GLN A 304 13.40 18.79 0.07
C GLN A 304 12.98 19.86 -0.91
N TRP A 305 11.80 20.42 -0.69
CA TRP A 305 11.45 21.72 -1.22
C TRP A 305 10.77 22.57 -0.16
N SER A 306 10.72 23.87 -0.47
CA SER A 306 9.98 24.85 0.31
C SER A 306 9.09 25.68 -0.60
N GLY A 307 8.02 26.23 -0.04
CA GLY A 307 7.11 27.10 -0.77
C GLY A 307 6.26 27.96 0.17
N GLU A 308 5.41 28.78 -0.42
CA GLU A 308 4.47 29.64 0.30
C GLU A 308 3.08 29.51 -0.34
N ASN A 309 2.05 29.39 0.49
CA ASN A 309 0.66 29.46 0.05
C ASN A 309 -0.19 30.19 1.09
N ALA A 310 -1.50 30.33 0.86
CA ALA A 310 -2.40 31.07 1.75
C ALA A 310 -2.44 30.58 3.21
N ALA A 311 -1.99 29.35 3.49
CA ALA A 311 -1.93 28.78 4.83
C ALA A 311 -0.57 28.96 5.53
N GLY A 312 0.49 29.37 4.83
CA GLY A 312 1.82 29.59 5.44
C GLY A 312 2.99 29.34 4.50
N VAL A 313 4.18 29.46 5.07
CA VAL A 313 5.43 28.94 4.49
C VAL A 313 5.52 27.48 4.86
N PHE A 314 5.92 26.62 3.93
CA PHE A 314 6.03 25.19 4.17
C PHE A 314 7.33 24.62 3.62
N THR A 315 7.71 23.47 4.19
CA THR A 315 8.76 22.60 3.69
C THR A 315 8.20 21.18 3.62
N VAL A 316 8.45 20.49 2.51
CA VAL A 316 8.22 19.04 2.39
C VAL A 316 9.57 18.35 2.26
N THR A 317 9.82 17.37 3.12
CA THR A 317 11.04 16.56 3.11
C THR A 317 10.68 15.10 2.88
N LEU A 318 11.34 14.47 1.91
CA LEU A 318 11.36 13.03 1.68
C LEU A 318 12.68 12.50 2.19
N GLU A 319 12.66 11.43 2.99
CA GLU A 319 13.85 10.76 3.49
C GLU A 319 13.71 9.25 3.25
N ASP A 320 14.60 8.67 2.46
CA ASP A 320 14.67 7.22 2.26
C ASP A 320 15.25 6.55 3.51
N GLU A 321 14.36 6.04 4.36
CA GLU A 321 14.71 5.27 5.55
C GLU A 321 14.95 3.79 5.26
N GLN A 322 15.27 3.45 4.00
CA GLN A 322 15.65 2.12 3.55
C GLN A 322 14.59 1.09 3.92
N GLU A 323 14.89 0.16 4.84
CA GLU A 323 14.01 -0.93 5.28
C GLU A 323 12.64 -0.44 5.80
N ARG A 324 12.53 0.81 6.27
CA ARG A 324 11.27 1.38 6.77
C ARG A 324 10.41 2.02 5.68
N GLY A 325 11.03 2.50 4.60
CA GLY A 325 10.37 3.11 3.44
C GLY A 325 10.75 4.56 3.34
N VAL A 326 9.89 5.37 2.74
CA VAL A 326 10.14 6.80 2.62
C VAL A 326 9.34 7.52 3.70
N ARG A 327 10.06 8.24 4.57
CA ARG A 327 9.46 9.19 5.50
C ARG A 327 9.17 10.48 4.76
N ILE A 328 7.98 11.01 4.97
CA ILE A 328 7.51 12.24 4.37
C ILE A 328 7.16 13.19 5.51
N THR A 329 7.79 14.35 5.57
CA THR A 329 7.54 15.36 6.60
C THR A 329 7.08 16.65 5.95
N LEU A 330 5.87 17.11 6.27
CA LEU A 330 5.39 18.44 5.96
C LEU A 330 5.55 19.30 7.22
N SER A 331 6.33 20.36 7.16
CA SER A 331 6.47 21.37 8.21
C SER A 331 5.91 22.69 7.74
N VAL A 332 5.16 23.40 8.60
CA VAL A 332 4.46 24.64 8.25
C VAL A 332 4.75 25.73 9.27
N TRP A 333 5.02 26.93 8.78
CA TRP A 333 5.25 28.15 9.55
C TRP A 333 4.30 29.29 9.13
N PRO A 334 4.09 30.30 9.99
CA PRO A 334 3.32 31.50 9.64
C PRO A 334 3.93 32.25 8.43
N LEU A 335 3.10 32.91 7.62
CA LEU A 335 3.49 33.69 6.42
C LEU A 335 4.61 34.74 6.64
N ASN A 336 4.80 35.24 7.85
CA ASN A 336 5.84 36.23 8.15
C ASN A 336 7.17 35.60 8.58
N THR A 337 7.34 34.30 8.36
CA THR A 337 8.53 33.55 8.71
C THR A 337 9.48 33.56 7.52
N PRO A 338 10.76 33.97 7.68
CA PRO A 338 11.73 33.83 6.60
C PRO A 338 11.82 32.36 6.18
N ALA A 339 11.75 32.07 4.87
CA ALA A 339 12.03 30.74 4.38
C ALA A 339 13.47 30.34 4.77
N SER A 340 13.61 29.18 5.41
CA SER A 340 14.88 28.63 5.91
C SER A 340 15.65 27.88 4.83
#